data_AF-A0A2E4PMW8-F1
#
_entry.id   AF-A0A2E4PMW8-F1
#
_cell.length_a   1.000
_cell.length_b   1.000
_cell.length_c   1.000
_cell.angle_alpha   90.00
_cell.angle_beta   90.00
_cell.angle_gamma   90.00
#
_symmetry.space_group_name_H-M   'P 1'
#
loop_
_entity.id
_entity.type
_entity.pdbx_description
1 polymer ?
#
loop_
_entity_poly.entity_id
_entity_poly.type
_entity_poly.pdbx_seq_one_letter_code
_entity_poly.pdbx_strand_id
1 'polypeptide(L)'
;MKKTLLTYSLFLFTYGSFSQELSNGQLNSNCVGNGFTAPSCVSSWFASHGNPFVQGTIPKNTWAKLTTNEEGLEGIFTHYEFIPGKTYQVSFKVKITTTIGAVDKILTSANVKAVTDLTSNFNTKNPISPNDSEIIWTKNITQNSKDWESVSISFTPQKSNSQLWFYTSITTGKSIPTNKYSQFEIDDISITTSGQKKVTVTEKKESTVVTTNSYRALEYIFPEHVSKNDFLNIRINSGEISDIKITDLAGNTFTSEFKVLSKNYITFQLRKELYEGTYVVKATKKDGTIITKNITIK
;
A
#
# COMPACT_ATOMS: atom_id res chain seq x y z
N MET A 1 36.40 -51.48 10.60
CA MET A 1 36.34 -50.23 9.79
C MET A 1 34.92 -49.68 9.84
N LYS A 2 34.82 -48.39 10.19
CA LYS A 2 33.74 -47.40 10.00
C LYS A 2 32.26 -47.82 10.15
N LYS A 3 31.66 -47.39 11.27
CA LYS A 3 30.23 -47.13 11.43
C LYS A 3 29.91 -45.77 10.80
N THR A 4 28.92 -45.71 9.92
CA THR A 4 28.38 -44.45 9.38
C THR A 4 26.96 -44.30 9.90
N LEU A 5 26.77 -43.42 10.89
CA LEU A 5 25.46 -42.95 11.32
C LEU A 5 25.01 -41.84 10.37
N LEU A 6 23.85 -42.02 9.75
CA LEU A 6 23.21 -41.06 8.87
C LEU A 6 22.18 -40.28 9.70
N THR A 7 22.49 -39.04 10.08
CA THR A 7 21.58 -38.16 10.81
C THR A 7 20.78 -37.33 9.80
N TYR A 8 19.52 -37.72 9.56
CA TYR A 8 18.55 -36.90 8.83
C TYR A 8 17.96 -35.85 9.77
N SER A 9 18.41 -34.60 9.66
CA SER A 9 17.77 -33.46 10.33
C SER A 9 16.62 -32.95 9.47
N LEU A 10 15.40 -33.33 9.87
CA LEU A 10 14.14 -32.84 9.33
C LEU A 10 13.93 -31.38 9.79
N PHE A 11 14.33 -30.41 8.97
CA PHE A 11 13.98 -29.00 9.18
C PHE A 11 12.51 -28.79 8.77
N LEU A 12 11.60 -28.95 9.73
CA LEU A 12 10.22 -28.49 9.62
C LEU A 12 10.22 -26.95 9.63
N PHE A 13 10.22 -26.33 8.45
CA PHE A 13 9.86 -24.93 8.29
C PHE A 13 8.37 -24.78 8.61
N THR A 14 8.06 -24.43 9.85
CA THR A 14 6.73 -23.94 10.20
C THR A 14 6.56 -22.56 9.56
N TYR A 15 5.89 -22.52 8.40
CA TYR A 15 5.39 -21.28 7.83
C TYR A 15 4.35 -20.71 8.82
N GLY A 16 4.82 -19.85 9.72
CA GLY A 16 3.95 -19.03 10.55
C GLY A 16 3.04 -18.23 9.63
N SER A 17 1.76 -18.59 9.59
CA SER A 17 0.73 -17.83 8.89
C SER A 17 0.48 -16.54 9.66
N PHE A 18 1.32 -15.53 9.44
CA PHE A 18 1.07 -14.20 9.99
C PHE A 18 -0.22 -13.66 9.35
N SER A 19 -1.14 -13.19 10.19
CA SER A 19 -2.33 -12.50 9.74
C SER A 19 -2.02 -11.00 9.67
N GLN A 20 -1.89 -10.47 8.45
CA GLN A 20 -1.85 -9.03 8.25
C GLN A 20 -3.28 -8.51 8.37
N GLU A 21 -3.51 -7.54 9.26
CA GLU A 21 -4.75 -6.78 9.28
C GLU A 21 -4.49 -5.37 8.78
N LEU A 22 -5.43 -4.83 8.03
CA LEU A 22 -5.46 -3.42 7.65
C LEU A 22 -6.67 -2.79 8.33
N SER A 23 -6.48 -1.70 9.05
CA SER A 23 -7.59 -0.92 9.64
C SER A 23 -7.37 0.56 9.38
N ASN A 24 -8.28 1.12 8.60
CA ASN A 24 -8.35 2.42 7.95
C ASN A 24 -7.08 2.92 7.22
N GLY A 25 -5.96 2.19 7.23
CA GLY A 25 -4.70 2.54 6.54
C GLY A 25 -4.16 3.97 6.82
N GLN A 26 -4.77 4.67 7.78
CA GLN A 26 -4.75 6.10 8.14
C GLN A 26 -5.34 7.13 7.16
N LEU A 27 -6.47 6.82 6.54
CA LEU A 27 -7.29 7.83 5.84
C LEU A 27 -7.90 8.88 6.78
N ASN A 28 -7.75 8.77 8.10
CA ASN A 28 -7.77 9.90 9.04
C ASN A 28 -6.38 10.56 9.15
N SER A 29 -6.03 11.30 8.12
CA SER A 29 -4.76 12.02 7.97
C SER A 29 -4.77 13.39 8.65
N ASN A 30 -3.60 14.02 8.72
CA ASN A 30 -3.42 15.36 9.26
C ASN A 30 -3.46 16.47 8.19
N CYS A 31 -3.99 16.16 7.00
CA CYS A 31 -4.00 17.07 5.86
C CYS A 31 -5.30 16.99 5.05
N VAL A 32 -5.52 18.00 4.23
CA VAL A 32 -6.49 18.03 3.14
C VAL A 32 -5.77 18.56 1.93
N GLY A 33 -6.23 18.20 0.73
CA GLY A 33 -5.57 18.59 -0.49
C GLY A 33 -4.76 17.46 -1.09
N ASN A 34 -3.62 17.82 -1.64
CA ASN A 34 -2.72 16.89 -2.29
C ASN A 34 -1.93 16.08 -1.24
N GLY A 35 -2.54 15.02 -0.72
CA GLY A 35 -1.96 14.22 0.36
C GLY A 35 -1.37 12.87 -0.02
N PHE A 36 -1.48 12.50 -1.31
CA PHE A 36 -1.00 11.22 -1.84
C PHE A 36 0.20 11.38 -2.79
N THR A 37 0.57 12.62 -3.14
CA THR A 37 1.84 12.92 -3.84
C THR A 37 2.93 13.26 -2.83
N ALA A 38 4.20 13.12 -3.23
CA ALA A 38 5.32 13.39 -2.33
C ALA A 38 5.49 14.92 -2.07
N PRO A 39 5.63 15.36 -0.80
CA PRO A 39 5.60 14.56 0.43
C PRO A 39 4.16 14.14 0.84
N SER A 40 3.92 12.83 0.95
CA SER A 40 2.61 12.28 1.30
C SER A 40 2.31 12.50 2.79
N CYS A 41 1.15 13.04 3.09
CA CYS A 41 0.62 13.17 4.46
C CYS A 41 -0.36 12.05 4.82
N VAL A 42 -0.74 11.22 3.85
CA VAL A 42 -1.45 9.97 4.10
C VAL A 42 -0.44 8.83 4.16
N SER A 43 -0.02 8.50 5.38
CA SER A 43 1.02 7.48 5.60
C SER A 43 0.67 6.15 4.94
N SER A 44 1.63 5.57 4.21
CA SER A 44 1.50 4.26 3.55
C SER A 44 0.45 4.17 2.42
N TRP A 45 -0.02 5.32 1.93
CA TRP A 45 -0.82 5.41 0.70
C TRP A 45 -0.08 6.23 -0.36
N PHE A 46 -0.25 5.81 -1.60
CA PHE A 46 0.47 6.35 -2.75
C PHE A 46 -0.49 6.57 -3.92
N ALA A 47 -0.27 7.63 -4.69
CA ALA A 47 -0.95 7.81 -5.97
C ALA A 47 -0.45 6.76 -6.98
N SER A 48 -1.34 5.87 -7.42
CA SER A 48 -1.05 4.93 -8.52
C SER A 48 -1.06 5.60 -9.89
N HIS A 49 -1.82 6.68 -10.03
CA HIS A 49 -1.98 7.51 -11.22
C HIS A 49 -2.86 8.72 -10.84
N GLY A 50 -2.81 9.77 -11.64
CA GLY A 50 -3.53 11.02 -11.43
C GLY A 50 -3.08 11.80 -10.19
N ASN A 51 -3.92 12.72 -9.72
CA ASN A 51 -3.65 13.58 -8.56
C ASN A 51 -4.72 13.41 -7.45
N PRO A 52 -4.87 12.20 -6.90
CA PRO A 52 -5.90 11.91 -5.92
C PRO A 52 -5.82 12.86 -4.73
N PHE A 53 -6.99 13.15 -4.16
CA PHE A 53 -7.15 14.21 -3.16
C PHE A 53 -7.56 13.65 -1.81
N VAL A 54 -7.06 14.26 -0.74
CA VAL A 54 -7.58 14.08 0.61
C VAL A 54 -8.65 15.12 0.86
N GLN A 55 -9.82 14.69 1.29
CA GLN A 55 -10.92 15.57 1.65
C GLN A 55 -11.38 15.31 3.08
N GLY A 56 -12.00 16.32 3.71
CA GLY A 56 -12.60 16.21 5.04
C GLY A 56 -12.18 17.33 5.98
N THR A 57 -12.26 17.04 7.27
CA THR A 57 -12.00 18.01 8.34
C THR A 57 -10.91 17.46 9.25
N ILE A 58 -9.76 18.13 9.26
CA ILE A 58 -8.63 17.78 10.14
C ILE A 58 -8.94 18.23 11.58
N PRO A 59 -8.53 17.45 12.61
CA PRO A 59 -8.03 16.08 12.58
C PRO A 59 -9.16 15.05 12.78
N LYS A 60 -10.41 15.43 12.49
CA LYS A 60 -11.61 14.64 12.83
C LYS A 60 -11.82 13.45 11.89
N ASN A 61 -12.05 13.73 10.61
CA ASN A 61 -12.35 12.73 9.62
C ASN A 61 -11.86 13.21 8.26
N THR A 62 -10.93 12.48 7.67
CA THR A 62 -10.54 12.69 6.28
C THR A 62 -10.78 11.41 5.49
N TRP A 63 -10.77 11.50 4.16
CA TRP A 63 -10.99 10.36 3.28
C TRP A 63 -10.31 10.61 1.94
N ALA A 64 -10.16 9.54 1.15
CA ALA A 64 -9.65 9.65 -0.20
C ALA A 64 -10.77 10.06 -1.16
N LYS A 65 -10.49 10.96 -2.09
CA LYS A 65 -11.33 11.30 -3.22
C LYS A 65 -10.55 11.06 -4.51
N LEU A 66 -11.10 10.19 -5.36
CA LEU A 66 -10.58 9.88 -6.69
C LEU A 66 -11.56 10.41 -7.73
N THR A 67 -11.06 11.08 -8.75
CA THR A 67 -11.86 11.74 -9.79
C THR A 67 -11.55 11.18 -11.17
N THR A 68 -12.60 11.01 -11.96
CA THR A 68 -12.55 10.88 -13.41
C THR A 68 -13.13 12.15 -14.01
N ASN A 69 -12.34 12.91 -14.76
CA ASN A 69 -12.76 14.14 -15.44
C ASN A 69 -12.02 14.28 -16.79
N GLU A 70 -12.05 15.46 -17.41
CA GLU A 70 -11.32 15.71 -18.67
C GLU A 70 -9.79 15.66 -18.53
N GLU A 71 -9.27 15.93 -17.33
CA GLU A 71 -7.84 15.93 -17.03
C GLU A 71 -7.31 14.49 -16.87
N GLY A 72 -8.21 13.58 -16.51
CA GLY A 72 -8.06 12.15 -16.63
C GLY A 72 -8.63 11.40 -15.44
N LEU A 73 -7.86 10.45 -14.91
CA LEU A 73 -8.31 9.46 -13.94
C LEU A 73 -7.35 9.39 -12.76
N GLU A 74 -7.87 8.94 -11.63
CA GLU A 74 -7.11 8.86 -10.38
C GLU A 74 -7.23 7.49 -9.71
N GLY A 75 -6.18 7.13 -8.99
CA GLY A 75 -6.17 5.95 -8.14
C GLY A 75 -5.10 6.01 -7.05
N ILE A 76 -5.36 5.32 -5.95
CA ILE A 76 -4.45 5.16 -4.82
C ILE A 76 -4.21 3.70 -4.52
N PHE A 77 -3.04 3.38 -3.97
CA PHE A 77 -2.73 2.04 -3.50
C PHE A 77 -2.01 2.05 -2.17
N THR A 78 -2.07 0.92 -1.48
CA THR A 78 -1.31 0.63 -0.26
C THR A 78 -0.74 -0.79 -0.34
N HIS A 79 0.32 -1.06 0.42
CA HIS A 79 0.90 -2.40 0.50
C HIS A 79 0.06 -3.31 1.41
N TYR A 80 -0.35 -4.46 0.87
CA TYR A 80 -1.06 -5.50 1.59
C TYR A 80 -0.85 -6.86 0.91
N GLU A 81 -0.39 -7.85 1.66
CA GLU A 81 -0.04 -9.19 1.21
C GLU A 81 -1.27 -10.11 1.18
N PHE A 82 -1.79 -10.31 -0.01
CA PHE A 82 -2.79 -11.31 -0.35
C PHE A 82 -2.11 -12.64 -0.68
N ILE A 83 -2.34 -13.63 0.18
CA ILE A 83 -1.78 -14.98 0.08
C ILE A 83 -2.78 -15.86 -0.68
N PRO A 84 -2.37 -16.53 -1.78
CA PRO A 84 -3.23 -17.43 -2.53
C PRO A 84 -3.97 -18.44 -1.63
N GLY A 85 -5.27 -18.61 -1.86
CA GLY A 85 -6.11 -19.56 -1.14
C GLY A 85 -6.50 -19.15 0.28
N LYS A 86 -5.99 -18.03 0.81
CA LYS A 86 -6.41 -17.49 2.11
C LYS A 86 -7.63 -16.59 1.93
N THR A 87 -8.67 -16.77 2.74
CA THR A 87 -9.88 -15.94 2.63
C THR A 87 -9.79 -14.69 3.50
N TYR A 88 -10.08 -13.55 2.89
CA TYR A 88 -10.09 -12.23 3.50
C TYR A 88 -11.50 -11.66 3.47
N GLN A 89 -11.85 -10.90 4.49
CA GLN A 89 -12.98 -9.98 4.47
C GLN A 89 -12.43 -8.58 4.20
N VAL A 90 -12.70 -8.05 3.00
CA VAL A 90 -12.33 -6.70 2.59
C VAL A 90 -13.56 -5.81 2.71
N SER A 91 -13.49 -4.78 3.55
CA SER A 91 -14.57 -3.83 3.76
C SER A 91 -14.09 -2.39 3.63
N PHE A 92 -14.97 -1.50 3.18
CA PHE A 92 -14.71 -0.06 3.08
C PHE A 92 -16.03 0.70 2.98
N LYS A 93 -16.02 1.99 3.28
CA LYS A 93 -17.11 2.90 2.93
C LYS A 93 -16.81 3.60 1.61
N VAL A 94 -17.86 3.77 0.82
CA VAL A 94 -17.80 4.45 -0.46
C VAL A 94 -18.89 5.50 -0.58
N LYS A 95 -18.57 6.63 -1.20
CA LYS A 95 -19.55 7.58 -1.70
C LYS A 95 -19.22 7.91 -3.16
N ILE A 96 -20.24 7.91 -4.01
CA ILE A 96 -20.11 8.17 -5.45
C ILE A 96 -20.87 9.45 -5.80
N THR A 97 -20.21 10.34 -6.54
CA THR A 97 -20.83 11.53 -7.13
C THR A 97 -20.50 11.56 -8.63
N THR A 98 -21.45 11.89 -9.48
CA THR A 98 -21.27 11.97 -10.92
C THR A 98 -22.20 13.00 -11.55
N THR A 99 -21.68 13.74 -12.53
CA THR A 99 -22.47 14.57 -13.45
C THR A 99 -22.64 13.92 -14.82
N ILE A 100 -22.00 12.76 -15.03
CA ILE A 100 -22.17 11.90 -16.19
C ILE A 100 -23.51 11.18 -16.07
N GLY A 101 -24.41 11.44 -17.00
CA GLY A 101 -25.71 10.80 -17.10
C GLY A 101 -25.78 9.82 -18.27
N ALA A 102 -26.89 9.08 -18.35
CA ALA A 102 -27.11 8.07 -19.40
C ALA A 102 -26.96 8.63 -20.83
N VAL A 103 -27.33 9.90 -21.04
CA VAL A 103 -27.24 10.58 -22.35
C VAL A 103 -25.81 10.77 -22.84
N ASP A 104 -24.83 10.82 -21.94
CA ASP A 104 -23.43 11.05 -22.28
C ASP A 104 -22.80 9.79 -22.94
N LYS A 105 -23.43 8.61 -22.80
CA LYS A 105 -22.94 7.31 -23.32
C LYS A 105 -21.48 7.03 -22.91
N ILE A 106 -21.11 7.52 -21.74
CA ILE A 106 -19.83 7.30 -21.08
C ILE A 106 -20.11 6.42 -19.87
N LEU A 107 -19.31 5.37 -19.70
CA LEU A 107 -19.36 4.53 -18.53
C LEU A 107 -18.05 4.70 -17.77
N THR A 108 -18.16 5.16 -16.54
CA THR A 108 -17.07 5.20 -15.57
C THR A 108 -17.30 4.13 -14.51
N SER A 109 -16.23 3.68 -13.87
CA SER A 109 -16.30 2.64 -12.85
C SER A 109 -15.37 2.97 -11.69
N ALA A 110 -15.82 2.61 -10.49
CA ALA A 110 -15.00 2.54 -9.28
C ALA A 110 -14.52 1.09 -9.12
N ASN A 111 -13.22 0.91 -8.92
CA ASN A 111 -12.57 -0.40 -8.93
C ASN A 111 -11.73 -0.60 -7.67
N VAL A 112 -11.74 -1.83 -7.15
CA VAL A 112 -10.85 -2.32 -6.10
C VAL A 112 -10.22 -3.62 -6.56
N LYS A 113 -8.89 -3.69 -6.53
CA LYS A 113 -8.12 -4.85 -6.98
C LYS A 113 -7.01 -5.22 -6.00
N ALA A 114 -6.69 -6.52 -5.97
CA ALA A 114 -5.41 -7.02 -5.48
C ALA A 114 -4.43 -7.02 -6.66
N VAL A 115 -3.24 -6.45 -6.46
CA VAL A 115 -2.23 -6.29 -7.50
C VAL A 115 -0.81 -6.42 -6.97
N THR A 116 0.14 -6.50 -7.88
CA THR A 116 1.59 -6.48 -7.61
C THR A 116 2.20 -5.42 -8.55
N ASP A 117 3.35 -4.88 -8.15
CA ASP A 117 4.20 -4.00 -8.97
C ASP A 117 3.61 -2.64 -9.36
N LEU A 118 2.62 -2.13 -8.62
CA LEU A 118 2.28 -0.71 -8.73
C LEU A 118 3.39 0.16 -8.14
N THR A 119 3.77 1.17 -8.91
CA THR A 119 4.68 2.23 -8.47
C THR A 119 3.94 3.56 -8.45
N SER A 120 4.34 4.44 -7.52
CA SER A 120 3.76 5.79 -7.47
C SER A 120 4.02 6.53 -8.78
N ASN A 121 2.98 7.08 -9.39
CA ASN A 121 3.09 7.94 -10.57
C ASN A 121 1.86 8.86 -10.70
N PHE A 122 1.94 9.83 -11.61
CA PHE A 122 0.91 10.86 -11.81
C PHE A 122 0.38 10.88 -13.26
N ASN A 123 0.51 9.76 -13.98
CA ASN A 123 -0.08 9.63 -15.31
C ASN A 123 -1.61 9.73 -15.20
N THR A 124 -2.31 10.38 -16.11
CA THR A 124 -3.77 10.55 -16.01
C THR A 124 -4.56 9.62 -16.94
N LYS A 125 -3.87 8.75 -17.69
CA LYS A 125 -4.47 7.78 -18.62
C LYS A 125 -5.15 6.64 -17.87
N ASN A 126 -6.04 5.95 -18.59
CA ASN A 126 -6.63 4.69 -18.13
C ASN A 126 -5.52 3.75 -17.64
N PRO A 127 -5.62 3.25 -16.40
CA PRO A 127 -4.54 2.48 -15.86
C PRO A 127 -4.49 1.13 -16.56
N ILE A 128 -3.28 0.73 -16.94
CA ILE A 128 -3.03 -0.61 -17.47
C ILE A 128 -2.96 -1.53 -16.26
N SER A 129 -3.95 -2.41 -16.14
CA SER A 129 -3.95 -3.41 -15.07
C SER A 129 -2.76 -4.35 -15.26
N PRO A 130 -1.94 -4.59 -14.23
CA PRO A 130 -0.92 -5.63 -14.29
C PRO A 130 -1.56 -6.99 -14.63
N ASN A 131 -0.86 -7.83 -15.39
CA ASN A 131 -1.41 -9.09 -15.93
C ASN A 131 -1.93 -10.04 -14.84
N ASP A 132 -1.37 -9.99 -13.63
CA ASP A 132 -1.74 -10.83 -12.49
C ASP A 132 -2.64 -10.12 -11.46
N SER A 133 -3.36 -9.07 -11.87
CA SER A 133 -4.33 -8.38 -11.01
C SER A 133 -5.61 -9.20 -10.80
N GLU A 134 -6.14 -9.20 -9.57
CA GLU A 134 -7.41 -9.84 -9.24
C GLU A 134 -8.45 -8.80 -8.79
N ILE A 135 -9.69 -8.93 -9.29
CA ILE A 135 -10.79 -8.03 -8.95
C ILE A 135 -11.34 -8.40 -7.58
N ILE A 136 -11.40 -7.42 -6.67
CA ILE A 136 -12.08 -7.54 -5.38
C ILE A 136 -13.49 -6.98 -5.51
N TRP A 137 -13.63 -5.78 -6.09
CA TRP A 137 -14.91 -5.12 -6.26
C TRP A 137 -14.90 -4.18 -7.46
N THR A 138 -16.03 -4.04 -8.13
CA THR A 138 -16.21 -3.07 -9.21
C THR A 138 -17.66 -2.60 -9.21
N LYS A 139 -17.87 -1.30 -9.37
CA LYS A 139 -19.19 -0.70 -9.53
C LYS A 139 -19.15 0.35 -10.63
N ASN A 140 -20.06 0.21 -11.58
CA ASN A 140 -20.30 1.22 -12.59
C ASN A 140 -20.93 2.46 -11.94
N ILE A 141 -20.42 3.63 -12.27
CA ILE A 141 -20.88 4.92 -11.76
C ILE A 141 -21.91 5.47 -12.75
N THR A 142 -23.19 5.17 -12.49
CA THR A 142 -24.31 5.62 -13.32
C THR A 142 -25.19 6.66 -12.62
N GLN A 143 -25.03 6.82 -11.31
CA GLN A 143 -25.81 7.73 -10.49
C GLN A 143 -25.07 8.08 -9.20
N ASN A 144 -25.53 9.16 -8.54
CA ASN A 144 -25.03 9.57 -7.23
C ASN A 144 -25.47 8.61 -6.13
N SER A 145 -24.58 8.36 -5.17
CA SER A 145 -24.96 7.81 -3.87
C SER A 145 -25.67 8.89 -3.06
N LYS A 146 -26.72 8.51 -2.32
CA LYS A 146 -27.41 9.44 -1.40
C LYS A 146 -26.54 9.75 -0.17
N ASP A 147 -25.91 8.71 0.36
CA ASP A 147 -25.06 8.73 1.55
C ASP A 147 -23.84 7.81 1.36
N TRP A 148 -22.96 7.72 2.36
CA TRP A 148 -21.91 6.72 2.40
C TRP A 148 -22.49 5.30 2.48
N GLU A 149 -22.03 4.42 1.60
CA GLU A 149 -22.42 3.01 1.52
C GLU A 149 -21.28 2.13 2.06
N SER A 150 -21.60 1.15 2.91
CA SER A 150 -20.62 0.15 3.35
C SER A 150 -20.55 -1.02 2.37
N VAL A 151 -19.36 -1.31 1.87
CA VAL A 151 -19.05 -2.50 1.06
C VAL A 151 -18.30 -3.50 1.92
N SER A 152 -18.66 -4.78 1.82
CA SER A 152 -17.98 -5.89 2.51
C SER A 152 -17.98 -7.13 1.61
N ILE A 153 -16.79 -7.56 1.21
CA ILE A 153 -16.57 -8.63 0.23
C ILE A 153 -15.69 -9.72 0.85
N SER A 154 -16.10 -10.97 0.68
CA SER A 154 -15.23 -12.13 0.93
C SER A 154 -14.38 -12.37 -0.31
N PHE A 155 -13.05 -12.25 -0.16
CA PHE A 155 -12.09 -12.37 -1.25
C PHE A 155 -11.07 -13.48 -0.95
N THR A 156 -10.89 -14.40 -1.90
CA THR A 156 -9.90 -15.47 -1.83
C THR A 156 -9.01 -15.39 -3.08
N PRO A 157 -7.84 -14.72 -3.00
CA PRO A 157 -6.95 -14.56 -4.13
C PRO A 157 -6.47 -15.91 -4.65
N GLN A 158 -6.30 -16.01 -5.97
CA GLN A 158 -5.66 -17.13 -6.65
C GLN A 158 -4.18 -16.86 -6.92
N LYS A 159 -3.75 -15.60 -6.81
CA LYS A 159 -2.40 -15.11 -7.07
C LYS A 159 -1.81 -14.47 -5.82
N SER A 160 -0.48 -14.37 -5.81
CA SER A 160 0.21 -13.62 -4.76
C SER A 160 0.24 -12.16 -5.16
N ASN A 161 -0.49 -11.33 -4.41
CA ASN A 161 -0.54 -9.90 -4.64
C ASN A 161 -0.07 -9.15 -3.40
N SER A 162 0.78 -8.14 -3.58
CA SER A 162 1.41 -7.39 -2.49
C SER A 162 0.78 -6.01 -2.23
N GLN A 163 -0.27 -5.67 -2.97
CA GLN A 163 -0.90 -4.35 -2.92
C GLN A 163 -2.42 -4.41 -3.04
N LEU A 164 -3.08 -3.49 -2.34
CA LEU A 164 -4.49 -3.16 -2.48
C LEU A 164 -4.61 -1.85 -3.26
N TRP A 165 -5.42 -1.86 -4.32
CA TRP A 165 -5.53 -0.75 -5.25
C TRP A 165 -6.98 -0.29 -5.41
N PHE A 166 -7.20 1.01 -5.23
CA PHE A 166 -8.47 1.70 -5.50
C PHE A 166 -8.28 2.66 -6.66
N TYR A 167 -9.15 2.60 -7.66
CA TYR A 167 -9.04 3.51 -8.80
C TYR A 167 -10.35 3.71 -9.56
N THR A 168 -10.36 4.77 -10.35
CA THR A 168 -11.42 5.05 -11.32
C THR A 168 -11.00 4.67 -12.73
N SER A 169 -11.95 4.26 -13.56
CA SER A 169 -11.70 3.96 -14.98
C SER A 169 -12.84 4.46 -15.86
N ILE A 170 -12.56 4.62 -17.16
CA ILE A 170 -13.55 4.95 -18.19
C ILE A 170 -13.49 3.91 -19.32
N THR A 171 -14.62 3.64 -19.98
CA THR A 171 -14.65 2.85 -21.21
C THR A 171 -13.62 3.35 -22.23
N THR A 172 -12.81 2.44 -22.76
CA THR A 172 -11.75 2.73 -23.73
C THR A 172 -12.24 3.55 -24.91
N GLY A 173 -11.46 4.56 -25.31
CA GLY A 173 -11.75 5.40 -26.48
C GLY A 173 -12.80 6.48 -26.24
N LYS A 174 -13.24 6.70 -24.99
CA LYS A 174 -14.07 7.83 -24.61
C LYS A 174 -13.24 8.89 -23.89
N SER A 175 -13.60 10.15 -24.09
CA SER A 175 -13.10 11.30 -23.32
C SER A 175 -14.25 11.85 -22.47
N ILE A 176 -13.91 12.38 -21.29
CA ILE A 176 -14.87 13.09 -20.44
C ILE A 176 -14.97 14.55 -20.92
N PRO A 177 -16.19 15.09 -21.14
CA PRO A 177 -16.37 16.52 -21.41
C PRO A 177 -15.94 17.40 -20.22
N THR A 178 -15.53 18.65 -20.49
CA THR A 178 -14.98 19.61 -19.51
C THR A 178 -15.82 19.85 -18.27
N ASN A 179 -17.14 19.76 -18.36
CA ASN A 179 -18.06 19.96 -17.24
C ASN A 179 -18.59 18.67 -16.62
N LYS A 180 -18.00 17.53 -17.00
CA LYS A 180 -18.43 16.20 -16.58
C LYS A 180 -17.38 15.56 -15.69
N TYR A 181 -17.84 14.84 -14.68
CA TYR A 181 -16.96 14.08 -13.83
C TYR A 181 -17.69 12.92 -13.14
N SER A 182 -16.90 11.97 -12.65
CA SER A 182 -17.29 11.00 -11.63
C SER A 182 -16.27 11.04 -10.49
N GLN A 183 -16.75 10.87 -9.27
CA GLN A 183 -15.97 10.87 -8.04
C GLN A 183 -16.24 9.58 -7.28
N PHE A 184 -15.16 8.99 -6.80
CA PHE A 184 -15.12 7.80 -5.96
C PHE A 184 -14.42 8.18 -4.66
N GLU A 185 -15.21 8.39 -3.61
CA GLU A 185 -14.74 8.72 -2.27
C GLU A 185 -14.67 7.44 -1.42
N ILE A 186 -13.59 7.26 -0.66
CA ILE A 186 -13.28 6.01 0.05
C ILE A 186 -12.80 6.32 1.47
N ASP A 187 -13.37 5.62 2.45
CA ASP A 187 -13.01 5.71 3.87
C ASP A 187 -13.21 4.35 4.59
N ASP A 188 -12.85 4.26 5.86
CA ASP A 188 -13.09 3.11 6.76
C ASP A 188 -12.65 1.75 6.16
N ILE A 189 -11.48 1.73 5.52
CA ILE A 189 -10.96 0.54 4.85
C ILE A 189 -10.51 -0.48 5.91
N SER A 190 -10.96 -1.72 5.80
CA SER A 190 -10.57 -2.81 6.70
C SER A 190 -10.37 -4.10 5.94
N ILE A 191 -9.28 -4.81 6.25
CA ILE A 191 -9.05 -6.18 5.78
C ILE A 191 -8.75 -7.06 6.98
N THR A 192 -9.57 -8.10 7.16
CA THR A 192 -9.38 -9.14 8.18
C THR A 192 -9.38 -10.51 7.54
N THR A 193 -8.79 -11.50 8.19
CA THR A 193 -8.80 -12.89 7.70
C THR A 193 -9.96 -13.65 8.31
N SER A 194 -10.75 -14.31 7.47
CA SER A 194 -11.91 -15.11 7.88
C SER A 194 -11.43 -16.37 8.60
N GLY A 195 -11.20 -16.26 9.91
CA GLY A 195 -10.66 -17.34 10.74
C GLY A 195 -10.28 -16.93 12.17
N GLN A 196 -10.13 -15.63 12.44
CA GLN A 196 -9.99 -15.12 13.79
C GLN A 196 -11.27 -14.41 14.20
N LYS A 197 -12.14 -15.13 14.92
CA LYS A 197 -13.18 -14.52 15.74
C LYS A 197 -12.47 -13.53 16.67
N LYS A 198 -12.75 -12.24 16.53
CA LYS A 198 -12.25 -11.19 17.42
C LYS A 198 -12.79 -11.51 18.82
N VAL A 199 -12.05 -12.27 19.61
CA VAL A 199 -12.40 -12.49 21.02
C VAL A 199 -12.03 -11.19 21.72
N THR A 200 -13.02 -10.32 21.88
CA THR A 200 -12.94 -9.22 22.83
C THR A 200 -12.87 -9.86 24.22
N VAL A 201 -11.66 -10.16 24.70
CA VAL A 201 -11.45 -10.50 26.10
C VAL A 201 -11.58 -9.19 26.87
N THR A 202 -12.75 -8.98 27.48
CA THR A 202 -12.91 -8.00 28.55
C THR A 202 -12.19 -8.54 29.78
N GLU A 203 -10.90 -8.25 29.91
CA GLU A 203 -10.14 -8.57 31.11
C GLU A 203 -10.56 -7.62 32.24
N LYS A 204 -11.31 -8.17 33.21
CA LYS A 204 -11.28 -7.66 34.59
C LYS A 204 -9.88 -7.90 35.13
N LYS A 205 -9.30 -6.84 35.72
CA LYS A 205 -8.03 -6.83 36.45
C LYS A 205 -7.85 -8.07 37.34
N GLU A 206 -6.75 -8.79 37.14
CA GLU A 206 -5.79 -9.13 38.21
C GLU A 206 -4.46 -9.69 37.67
N SER A 207 -3.37 -9.01 38.06
CA SER A 207 -1.98 -9.45 38.27
C SER A 207 -1.24 -10.40 37.30
N THR A 208 -0.34 -9.77 36.55
CA THR A 208 1.08 -10.12 36.28
C THR A 208 1.45 -11.54 35.80
N VAL A 209 1.46 -11.72 34.48
CA VAL A 209 2.52 -12.47 33.77
C VAL A 209 2.84 -11.73 32.48
N VAL A 210 4.04 -11.13 32.40
CA VAL A 210 4.54 -10.47 31.20
C VAL A 210 4.86 -11.53 30.15
N THR A 211 4.00 -11.67 29.14
CA THR A 211 4.33 -12.31 27.87
C THR A 211 4.33 -11.22 26.79
N THR A 212 5.53 -10.77 26.43
CA THR A 212 5.78 -9.78 25.37
C THR A 212 5.59 -10.42 23.98
N ASN A 213 4.35 -10.65 23.57
CA ASN A 213 4.03 -10.91 22.17
C ASN A 213 3.91 -9.57 21.43
N SER A 214 5.06 -8.99 21.06
CA SER A 214 5.08 -7.79 20.22
C SER A 214 4.65 -8.16 18.80
N TYR A 215 3.49 -7.65 18.38
CA TYR A 215 3.15 -7.44 16.98
C TYR A 215 4.28 -6.65 16.31
N ARG A 216 5.21 -7.31 15.61
CA ARG A 216 6.21 -6.58 14.81
C ARG A 216 5.50 -6.04 13.57
N ALA A 217 5.13 -4.76 13.62
CA ALA A 217 4.85 -3.99 12.41
C ALA A 217 6.03 -4.17 11.44
N LEU A 218 5.74 -4.53 10.19
CA LEU A 218 6.76 -4.84 9.18
C LEU A 218 7.64 -3.61 8.92
N GLU A 219 8.95 -3.82 8.98
CA GLU A 219 9.98 -2.85 8.62
C GLU A 219 10.42 -3.13 7.18
N TYR A 220 10.50 -2.11 6.32
CA TYR A 220 10.82 -2.31 4.90
C TYR A 220 11.37 -1.04 4.24
N ILE A 221 11.99 -1.21 3.07
CA ILE A 221 12.56 -0.15 2.22
C ILE A 221 11.80 -0.11 0.89
N PHE A 222 11.52 1.07 0.37
CA PHE A 222 10.75 1.26 -0.86
C PHE A 222 11.01 2.63 -1.53
N PRO A 223 10.70 2.82 -2.82
CA PRO A 223 10.25 1.79 -3.77
C PRO A 223 11.39 0.87 -4.24
N GLU A 224 11.04 -0.26 -4.85
CA GLU A 224 12.01 -1.25 -5.35
C GLU A 224 12.63 -0.83 -6.69
N HIS A 225 11.92 -0.04 -7.47
CA HIS A 225 12.37 0.51 -8.74
C HIS A 225 12.41 2.03 -8.64
N VAL A 226 13.55 2.61 -8.98
CA VAL A 226 13.86 4.04 -8.81
C VAL A 226 14.71 4.51 -9.98
N SER A 227 14.71 5.82 -10.22
CA SER A 227 15.64 6.49 -11.12
C SER A 227 16.86 7.01 -10.36
N LYS A 228 17.92 7.39 -11.08
CA LYS A 228 19.03 8.13 -10.46
C LYS A 228 18.49 9.39 -9.78
N ASN A 229 19.06 9.73 -8.62
CA ASN A 229 18.67 10.91 -7.83
C ASN A 229 17.26 10.88 -7.20
N ASP A 230 16.53 9.75 -7.31
CA ASP A 230 15.25 9.57 -6.62
C ASP A 230 15.42 9.35 -5.11
N PHE A 231 14.31 9.45 -4.39
CA PHE A 231 14.23 9.19 -2.96
C PHE A 231 13.77 7.77 -2.67
N LEU A 232 14.44 7.13 -1.72
CA LEU A 232 13.95 5.93 -1.05
C LEU A 232 13.49 6.26 0.35
N ASN A 233 12.57 5.43 0.82
CA ASN A 233 11.95 5.53 2.12
C ASN A 233 12.11 4.22 2.88
N ILE A 234 12.29 4.33 4.19
CA ILE A 234 12.41 3.21 5.11
C ILE A 234 11.34 3.40 6.18
N ARG A 235 10.52 2.36 6.37
CA ARG A 235 9.61 2.26 7.50
C ARG A 235 10.23 1.38 8.57
N ILE A 236 10.27 1.89 9.80
CA ILE A 236 10.67 1.13 10.99
C ILE A 236 9.50 1.06 11.97
N ASN A 237 9.42 0.00 12.78
CA ASN A 237 8.39 -0.13 13.81
C ASN A 237 8.71 0.68 15.07
N SER A 238 10.00 0.73 15.42
CA SER A 238 10.58 1.36 16.59
C SER A 238 12.10 1.47 16.40
N GLY A 239 12.73 2.25 17.29
CA GLY A 239 14.16 2.51 17.28
C GLY A 239 14.52 3.71 16.40
N GLU A 240 15.82 3.85 16.15
CA GLU A 240 16.38 4.92 15.34
C GLU A 240 17.40 4.32 14.37
N ILE A 241 17.44 4.81 13.13
CA ILE A 241 18.45 4.41 12.15
C ILE A 241 19.81 5.01 12.57
N SER A 242 20.86 4.19 12.58
CA SER A 242 22.25 4.64 12.74
C SER A 242 22.89 4.97 11.41
N ASP A 243 22.73 4.11 10.41
CA ASP A 243 23.34 4.24 9.09
C ASP A 243 22.51 3.54 8.01
N ILE A 244 22.60 4.09 6.79
CA ILE A 244 22.08 3.49 5.57
C ILE A 244 23.24 3.28 4.63
N LYS A 245 23.43 2.04 4.19
CA LYS A 245 24.45 1.63 3.23
C LYS A 245 23.78 1.10 1.97
N ILE A 246 24.36 1.45 0.83
CA ILE A 246 23.93 0.96 -0.47
C ILE A 246 25.13 0.26 -1.08
N THR A 247 24.95 -0.98 -1.50
CA THR A 247 26.00 -1.87 -2.00
C THR A 247 25.65 -2.32 -3.42
N ASP A 248 26.55 -2.15 -4.37
CA ASP A 248 26.38 -2.69 -5.73
C ASP A 248 26.67 -4.20 -5.77
N LEU A 249 26.41 -4.85 -6.91
CA LEU A 249 26.70 -6.28 -7.09
C LEU A 249 28.20 -6.62 -7.08
N ALA A 250 29.08 -5.64 -7.26
CA ALA A 250 30.53 -5.81 -7.15
C ALA A 250 31.03 -5.68 -5.69
N GLY A 251 30.14 -5.35 -4.74
CA GLY A 251 30.45 -5.18 -3.33
C GLY A 251 30.88 -3.76 -2.94
N ASN A 252 30.91 -2.81 -3.89
CA ASN A 252 31.22 -1.42 -3.58
C ASN A 252 30.09 -0.84 -2.72
N THR A 253 30.45 -0.33 -1.55
CA THR A 253 29.48 0.16 -0.56
C THR A 253 29.67 1.63 -0.30
N PHE A 254 28.57 2.38 -0.24
CA PHE A 254 28.58 3.79 0.14
C PHE A 254 27.49 4.07 1.17
N THR A 255 27.80 4.98 2.09
CA THR A 255 26.86 5.45 3.11
C THR A 255 26.02 6.60 2.55
N SER A 256 24.72 6.58 2.81
CA SER A 256 23.81 7.67 2.47
C SER A 256 23.49 8.50 3.71
N GLU A 257 23.46 9.81 3.55
CA GLU A 257 22.76 10.68 4.49
C GLU A 257 21.26 10.45 4.40
N PHE A 258 20.55 10.64 5.51
CA PHE A 258 19.12 10.42 5.58
C PHE A 258 18.45 11.45 6.48
N LYS A 259 17.16 11.65 6.25
CA LYS A 259 16.30 12.52 7.05
C LYS A 259 15.20 11.70 7.69
N VAL A 260 15.03 11.87 9.00
CA VAL A 260 13.88 11.32 9.73
C VAL A 260 12.68 12.23 9.44
N LEU A 261 11.68 11.72 8.73
CA LEU A 261 10.45 12.46 8.42
C LEU A 261 9.44 12.34 9.57
N SER A 262 9.40 11.19 10.23
CA SER A 262 8.62 10.95 11.45
C SER A 262 9.26 9.84 12.27
N LYS A 263 8.73 9.56 13.48
CA LYS A 263 9.23 8.53 14.41
C LYS A 263 9.55 7.19 13.73
N ASN A 264 8.77 6.82 12.73
CA ASN A 264 8.81 5.50 12.09
C ASN A 264 9.17 5.55 10.60
N TYR A 265 9.58 6.73 10.09
CA TYR A 265 9.73 6.93 8.65
C TYR A 265 10.95 7.78 8.33
N ILE A 266 11.84 7.22 7.53
CA ILE A 266 13.12 7.79 7.15
C ILE A 266 13.14 7.89 5.62
N THR A 267 13.71 8.96 5.10
CA THR A 267 13.94 9.13 3.65
C THR A 267 15.40 9.41 3.38
N PHE A 268 15.91 8.94 2.24
CA PHE A 268 17.25 9.26 1.75
C PHE A 268 17.24 9.37 0.24
N GLN A 269 18.12 10.20 -0.30
CA GLN A 269 18.24 10.42 -1.74
C GLN A 269 19.36 9.55 -2.31
N LEU A 270 19.10 8.91 -3.45
CA LEU A 270 20.15 8.23 -4.20
C LEU A 270 21.14 9.24 -4.77
N ARG A 271 22.41 8.86 -4.81
CA ARG A 271 23.45 9.66 -5.45
C ARG A 271 23.22 9.69 -6.97
N LYS A 272 23.45 10.83 -7.60
CA LYS A 272 23.31 11.00 -9.06
C LYS A 272 24.36 10.21 -9.85
N GLU A 273 25.48 9.87 -9.22
CA GLU A 273 26.60 9.16 -9.83
C GLU A 273 26.40 7.63 -9.89
N LEU A 274 25.29 7.11 -9.36
CA LEU A 274 25.01 5.68 -9.43
C LEU A 274 24.65 5.26 -10.86
N TYR A 275 25.22 4.14 -11.28
CA TYR A 275 24.89 3.51 -12.55
C TYR A 275 23.56 2.77 -12.44
N GLU A 276 22.90 2.58 -13.59
CA GLU A 276 21.75 1.68 -13.68
C GLU A 276 22.16 0.26 -13.30
N GLY A 277 21.28 -0.43 -12.57
CA GLY A 277 21.57 -1.77 -12.07
C GLY A 277 20.88 -2.09 -10.76
N THR A 278 21.18 -3.27 -10.23
CA THR A 278 20.65 -3.76 -8.96
C THR A 278 21.59 -3.42 -7.81
N TYR A 279 21.03 -2.92 -6.72
CA TYR A 279 21.76 -2.57 -5.49
C TYR A 279 21.07 -3.19 -4.28
N VAL A 280 21.85 -3.43 -3.23
CA VAL A 280 21.36 -3.84 -1.92
C VAL A 280 21.38 -2.63 -0.99
N VAL A 281 20.22 -2.20 -0.52
CA VAL A 281 20.10 -1.18 0.54
C VAL A 281 20.02 -1.87 1.89
N LYS A 282 20.87 -1.46 2.81
CA LYS A 282 20.94 -1.95 4.18
C LYS A 282 20.78 -0.76 5.14
N ALA A 283 19.70 -0.75 5.91
CA ALA A 283 19.49 0.21 6.97
C ALA A 283 19.73 -0.47 8.32
N THR A 284 20.66 0.05 9.11
CA THR A 284 20.99 -0.47 10.43
C THR A 284 20.44 0.47 11.48
N LYS A 285 19.80 -0.09 12.51
CA LYS A 285 19.32 0.66 13.67
C LYS A 285 20.40 0.77 14.73
N LYS A 286 20.25 1.74 15.64
CA LYS A 286 21.14 1.92 16.81
C LYS A 286 21.23 0.70 17.73
N ASP A 287 20.22 -0.18 17.72
CA ASP A 287 20.22 -1.44 18.47
C ASP A 287 20.92 -2.60 17.72
N GLY A 288 21.45 -2.34 16.52
CA GLY A 288 22.13 -3.31 15.67
C GLY A 288 21.21 -4.11 14.75
N THR A 289 19.89 -3.95 14.84
CA THR A 289 18.96 -4.63 13.92
C THR A 289 19.09 -4.06 12.51
N ILE A 290 18.83 -4.91 11.51
CA ILE A 290 19.09 -4.61 10.10
C ILE A 290 17.84 -4.83 9.27
N ILE A 291 17.53 -3.86 8.42
CA ILE A 291 16.54 -3.94 7.36
C ILE A 291 17.28 -3.95 6.04
N THR A 292 16.98 -4.89 5.15
CA THR A 292 17.67 -5.01 3.86
C THR A 292 16.66 -5.15 2.73
N LYS A 293 16.94 -4.52 1.59
CA LYS A 293 16.12 -4.62 0.39
C LYS A 293 16.97 -4.48 -0.87
N ASN A 294 16.67 -5.29 -1.87
CA ASN A 294 17.21 -5.11 -3.22
C ASN A 294 16.39 -4.05 -3.95
N ILE A 295 17.07 -3.13 -4.62
CA ILE A 295 16.48 -2.08 -5.45
C ILE A 295 17.08 -2.14 -6.84
N THR A 296 16.35 -1.65 -7.84
CA THR A 296 16.82 -1.50 -9.21
C THR A 296 16.78 -0.04 -9.61
N ILE A 297 17.94 0.51 -9.98
CA ILE A 297 18.08 1.85 -10.55
C ILE A 297 17.93 1.74 -12.07
N LYS A 298 16.99 2.48 -12.64
CA LYS A 298 16.76 2.64 -14.08
C LYS A 298 17.13 4.03 -14.57
#